data_AF-A0A2Z3J4F4-F1
#
_entry.id   AF-A0A2Z3J4F4-F1
#
_cell.length_a   1.000
_cell.length_b   1.000
_cell.length_c   1.000
_cell.angle_alpha   90.00
_cell.angle_beta   90.00
_cell.angle_gamma   90.00
#
_symmetry.space_group_name_H-M   'P 1'
#
loop_
_entity.id
_entity.type
_entity.pdbx_description
1 polymer ?
#
loop_
_entity_poly.entity_id
_entity_poly.type
_entity_poly.pdbx_seq_one_letter_code
_entity_poly.pdbx_strand_id
1 'polypeptide(L)' 'MATQFMAAVPENELRVGIGSLAEQQNDISAALDMLFLGF' A
#
# COMPACT_ATOMS: atom_id res chain seq x y z
N MET A 1 3.86 5.96 -13.65
CA MET A 1 4.50 4.70 -13.23
C MET A 1 3.59 4.09 -12.18
N ALA A 2 2.77 3.12 -12.56
CA ALA A 2 1.86 2.46 -11.63
C ALA A 2 2.69 1.61 -10.65
N THR A 3 2.33 1.64 -9.38
CA THR A 3 2.91 0.88 -8.28
C THR A 3 2.56 -0.61 -8.40
N GLN A 4 3.17 -1.30 -9.37
CA GLN A 4 2.83 -2.68 -9.78
C GLN A 4 3.30 -3.79 -8.80
N PHE A 5 3.72 -3.47 -7.58
CA PHE A 5 4.34 -4.43 -6.65
C PHE A 5 3.49 -4.72 -5.40
N MET A 6 2.16 -4.62 -5.49
CA MET A 6 1.29 -5.05 -4.39
C MET A 6 1.12 -6.57 -4.42
N ALA A 7 1.46 -7.23 -3.32
CA ALA A 7 1.29 -8.67 -3.16
C ALA A 7 0.85 -8.99 -1.73
N ALA A 8 0.05 -10.04 -1.57
CA ALA A 8 -0.21 -10.61 -0.26
C ALA A 8 1.04 -11.34 0.24
N VAL A 9 1.42 -11.08 1.49
CA VAL A 9 2.52 -11.77 2.16
C VAL A 9 2.01 -12.44 3.45
N PRO A 10 2.49 -13.64 3.80
CA PRO A 10 2.22 -14.26 5.08
C PRO A 10 2.68 -13.41 6.27
N GLU A 11 1.94 -13.47 7.39
CA GLU A 11 2.29 -12.70 8.59
C GLU A 11 3.66 -13.09 9.17
N ASN A 12 4.08 -14.35 9.03
CA ASN A 12 5.38 -14.81 9.51
C ASN A 12 6.58 -14.24 8.71
N GLU A 13 6.34 -13.63 7.55
CA GLU A 13 7.36 -12.89 6.79
C GLU A 13 7.49 -11.43 7.25
N LEU A 14 6.49 -10.91 7.99
CA LEU A 14 6.52 -9.57 8.53
C LEU A 14 7.53 -9.48 9.69
N ARG A 15 8.37 -8.46 9.62
CA ARG A 15 9.33 -8.11 10.69
C ARG A 15 8.69 -7.10 11.64
N VAL A 16 9.52 -6.56 12.55
CA VAL A 16 9.12 -5.48 13.45
C VAL A 16 8.61 -4.27 12.66
N GLY A 17 7.48 -3.69 13.09
CA GLY A 17 6.94 -2.45 12.53
C GLY A 17 7.87 -1.26 12.82
N ILE A 18 8.24 -0.53 11.77
CA ILE A 18 9.23 0.58 11.86
C ILE A 18 8.56 1.96 11.99
N GLY A 19 7.25 2.05 11.73
CA GLY A 19 6.50 3.31 11.84
C GLY A 19 5.04 3.16 11.40
N SER A 20 4.33 4.29 11.42
CA SER A 20 2.94 4.38 10.95
C SER A 20 2.86 5.33 9.76
N LEU A 21 2.12 4.94 8.73
CA LEU A 21 1.77 5.77 7.57
C LEU A 21 0.32 6.26 7.64
N ALA A 22 -0.26 6.30 8.84
CA ALA A 22 -1.66 6.68 9.03
C ALA A 22 -1.97 8.10 8.52
N GLU A 23 -1.02 9.03 8.60
CA GLU A 23 -1.19 10.40 8.11
C GLU A 23 -1.28 10.47 6.57
N GLN A 24 -0.67 9.51 5.87
CA GLN A 24 -0.66 9.40 4.41
C GLN A 24 -1.79 8.51 3.87
N GLN A 25 -2.77 8.14 4.72
CA GLN A 25 -3.88 7.26 4.34
C GLN A 25 -4.62 7.74 3.07
N ASN A 26 -4.85 9.05 2.97
CA ASN A 26 -5.56 9.63 1.83
C ASN A 26 -4.78 9.43 0.52
N ASP A 27 -3.47 9.67 0.54
CA ASP A 27 -2.60 9.51 -0.64
C ASP A 27 -2.47 8.04 -1.04
N ILE A 28 -2.37 7.13 -0.05
CA ILE A 28 -2.35 5.68 -0.28
C ILE A 28 -3.67 5.23 -0.92
N SER A 29 -4.80 5.69 -0.41
CA SER A 29 -6.13 5.32 -0.94
C SER A 29 -6.31 5.82 -2.37
N ALA A 30 -5.95 7.08 -2.65
CA ALA A 30 -6.01 7.63 -4.01
C ALA A 30 -5.11 6.86 -5.00
N ALA A 31 -3.92 6.43 -4.56
CA ALA A 31 -3.03 5.61 -5.39
C ALA A 31 -3.60 4.20 -5.65
N LEU A 32 -4.27 3.59 -4.66
CA LEU A 32 -4.96 2.30 -4.83
C LEU A 32 -6.17 2.43 -5.77
N ASP A 33 -6.96 3.49 -5.63
CA ASP A 33 -8.09 3.78 -6.51
C ASP A 33 -7.61 3.93 -7.96
N MET A 34 -6.56 4.72 -8.19
CA MET A 34 -5.95 4.85 -9.51
C MET A 34 -5.43 3.52 -10.08
N LEU A 35 -4.91 2.63 -9.22
CA LEU A 35 -4.38 1.33 -9.63
C LEU A 35 -5.48 0.33 -10.01
N PHE A 36 -6.61 0.33 -9.31
CA PHE A 36 -7.69 -0.65 -9.51
C PHE A 36 -8.85 -0.16 -10.37
N LEU A 37 -9.20 1.11 -10.28
CA LEU A 37 -10.34 1.71 -10.99
C LEU A 37 -9.90 2.48 -12.25
N GLY A 38 -8.61 2.80 -12.36
CA GLY A 38 -8.09 3.62 -13.44
C GLY A 38 -8.28 5.12 -13.18
N PHE A 39 -8.15 5.92 -14.24
CA PHE A 39 -8.38 7.37 -14.20
C PHE A 39 -9.86 7.71 -14.36
#